data_AF-A0AAU9SMX4-F1
#
_entry.id   AF-A0AAU9SMX4-F1
#
_cell.length_a   1.000
_cell.length_b   1.000
_cell.length_c   1.000
_cell.angle_alpha   90.00
_cell.angle_beta   90.00
_cell.angle_gamma   90.00
#
_symmetry.space_group_name_H-M   'P 1'
#
loop_
_entity.id
_entity.type
_entity.pdbx_description
1 polymer ?
#
loop_
_entity_poly.entity_id
_entity_poly.type
_entity_poly.pdbx_seq_one_letter_code
_entity_poly.pdbx_strand_id
1 'polypeptide(L)'
;EKHVDEMEVSETVYWSHYNNKQQILLVGEGDFSFSLCLAKAFGSATNITATSLDTREELERKYKDAKKNVDELERRGCTVVHGVSVHSMDTDCRVVRSVLYDRIIFNFPHAGFDFGREHESRTIMKHQEVVRGFLRSAKEMVKLDEVGEVHVTHKTAYPFSNWDIKNLGRDLHCYKEVKFNTWQYPGYSNKRGSGSDCDSSFPVGKSSTFMFRRGWYFIPGTIY
;
A
#
# COMPACT_ATOMS: atom_id res chain seq x y z
N GLU A 1 33.05 -13.83 32.29
CA GLU A 1 33.07 -13.21 30.95
C GLU A 1 31.72 -12.58 30.62
N LYS A 2 31.69 -11.53 29.80
CA LYS A 2 30.44 -10.99 29.22
C LYS A 2 30.08 -11.84 28.01
N HIS A 3 28.94 -12.53 28.06
CA HIS A 3 28.27 -13.08 26.89
C HIS A 3 27.87 -11.88 26.02
N VAL A 4 28.58 -11.69 24.91
CA VAL A 4 28.12 -10.83 23.84
C VAL A 4 27.17 -11.71 23.05
N ASP A 5 25.86 -11.47 23.18
CA ASP A 5 24.87 -12.06 22.28
C ASP A 5 25.23 -11.60 20.86
N GLU A 6 25.80 -12.49 20.07
CA GLU A 6 25.88 -12.33 18.63
C GLU A 6 24.44 -12.27 18.12
N MET A 7 23.96 -11.06 17.82
CA MET A 7 22.69 -10.90 17.09
C MET A 7 22.83 -11.61 15.75
N GLU A 8 22.22 -12.80 15.62
CA GLU A 8 22.08 -13.49 14.35
C GLU A 8 21.48 -12.52 13.33
N VAL A 9 22.28 -12.14 12.32
CA VAL A 9 21.79 -11.33 11.21
C VAL A 9 20.85 -12.21 10.41
N SER A 10 19.54 -12.00 10.57
CA SER A 10 18.55 -12.76 9.83
C SER A 10 18.78 -12.64 8.31
N GLU A 11 18.63 -13.76 7.61
CA GLU A 11 18.80 -13.85 6.17
C GLU A 11 17.79 -12.93 5.45
N THR A 12 18.22 -12.30 4.36
CA THR A 12 17.32 -11.44 3.58
C THR A 12 16.41 -12.30 2.72
N VAL A 13 15.12 -12.32 3.04
CA VAL A 13 14.08 -13.03 2.28
C VAL A 13 13.41 -12.04 1.33
N TYR A 14 13.43 -12.36 0.03
CA TYR A 14 12.79 -11.57 -1.01
C TYR A 14 11.45 -12.18 -1.41
N TRP A 15 10.46 -11.33 -1.65
CA TRP A 15 9.17 -11.71 -2.22
C TRP A 15 8.72 -10.65 -3.23
N SER A 16 8.70 -11.00 -4.52
CA SER A 16 8.43 -10.07 -5.62
C SER A 16 9.41 -8.88 -5.62
N HIS A 17 8.97 -7.69 -5.23
CA HIS A 17 9.79 -6.47 -5.15
C HIS A 17 10.02 -6.01 -3.71
N TYR A 18 9.67 -6.85 -2.74
CA TYR A 18 9.72 -6.55 -1.31
C TYR A 18 10.70 -7.51 -0.60
N ASN A 19 11.22 -7.12 0.57
CA ASN A 19 12.01 -8.01 1.41
C ASN A 19 11.78 -7.76 2.91
N ASN A 20 12.15 -8.75 3.73
CA ASN A 20 11.95 -8.77 5.18
C ASN A 20 12.76 -7.73 5.98
N LYS A 21 13.64 -6.95 5.34
CA LYS A 21 14.42 -5.88 6.00
C LYS A 21 13.84 -4.48 5.76
N GLN A 22 12.87 -4.33 4.86
CA GLN A 22 12.23 -3.06 4.56
C GLN A 22 11.20 -2.68 5.62
N GLN A 23 11.11 -1.41 6.01
CA GLN A 23 9.94 -0.89 6.71
C GLN A 23 8.81 -0.66 5.70
N ILE A 24 7.70 -1.39 5.85
CA ILE A 24 6.60 -1.43 4.88
C ILE A 24 5.32 -0.88 5.50
N LEU A 25 4.70 0.08 4.82
CA LEU A 25 3.35 0.56 5.08
C LEU A 25 2.40 0.07 3.98
N LEU A 26 1.33 -0.64 4.35
CA LEU A 26 0.23 -0.99 3.46
C LEU A 26 -0.99 -0.15 3.81
N VAL A 27 -1.57 0.47 2.79
CA VAL A 27 -2.63 1.47 2.96
C VAL A 27 -3.91 1.00 2.27
N GLY A 28 -5.04 1.17 2.95
CA GLY A 28 -6.35 0.86 2.39
C GLY A 28 -6.59 -0.64 2.19
N GLU A 29 -6.07 -1.45 3.10
CA GLU A 29 -6.32 -2.90 3.10
C GLU A 29 -7.81 -3.18 3.25
N GLY A 30 -8.34 -4.05 2.37
CA GLY A 30 -9.69 -4.58 2.47
C GLY A 30 -9.76 -5.66 3.56
N ASP A 31 -9.60 -6.92 3.18
CA ASP A 31 -9.59 -8.03 4.16
C ASP A 31 -8.21 -8.33 4.76
N PHE A 32 -7.21 -7.45 4.55
CA PHE A 32 -5.82 -7.62 4.99
C PHE A 32 -5.05 -8.83 4.41
N SER A 33 -5.61 -9.52 3.42
CA SER A 33 -4.99 -10.74 2.87
C SER A 33 -3.67 -10.48 2.14
N PHE A 34 -3.46 -9.28 1.58
CA PHE A 34 -2.19 -8.92 0.92
C PHE A 34 -1.08 -8.72 1.95
N SER A 35 -1.34 -7.94 3.00
CA SER A 35 -0.41 -7.79 4.13
C SER A 35 -0.05 -9.13 4.75
N LEU A 36 -1.05 -10.01 4.95
CA LEU A 36 -0.82 -11.34 5.51
C LEU A 36 0.02 -12.23 4.58
N CYS A 37 -0.12 -12.10 3.26
CA CYS A 37 0.72 -12.80 2.30
C CYS A 37 2.20 -12.45 2.50
N LEU A 38 2.53 -11.15 2.59
CA LEU A 38 3.89 -10.68 2.84
C LEU A 38 4.41 -11.15 4.20
N ALA A 39 3.60 -11.01 5.26
CA ALA A 39 3.95 -11.46 6.61
C ALA A 39 4.27 -12.96 6.69
N LYS A 40 3.53 -13.79 5.93
CA LYS A 40 3.81 -15.23 5.83
C LYS A 40 5.08 -15.51 5.05
N ALA A 41 5.30 -14.82 3.92
CA ALA A 41 6.49 -14.99 3.11
C ALA A 41 7.77 -14.59 3.86
N PHE A 42 7.72 -13.55 4.69
CA PHE A 42 8.85 -13.07 5.49
C PHE A 42 9.02 -13.79 6.82
N GLY A 43 8.05 -14.63 7.23
CA GLY A 43 8.04 -15.30 8.53
C GLY A 43 7.70 -14.41 9.72
N SER A 44 7.75 -13.09 9.57
CA SER A 44 7.45 -12.06 10.58
C SER A 44 6.75 -10.86 9.92
N ALA A 45 6.09 -10.03 10.73
CA ALA A 45 5.49 -8.77 10.33
C ALA A 45 5.90 -7.58 11.21
N THR A 46 6.96 -7.70 12.02
CA THR A 46 7.42 -6.63 12.93
C THR A 46 7.84 -5.33 12.24
N ASN A 47 8.18 -5.42 10.95
CA ASN A 47 8.52 -4.32 10.05
C ASN A 47 7.35 -3.86 9.17
N ILE A 48 6.14 -4.38 9.40
CA ILE A 48 4.94 -4.11 8.62
C ILE A 48 3.95 -3.29 9.45
N THR A 49 3.49 -2.18 8.87
CA THR A 49 2.30 -1.45 9.31
C THR A 49 1.22 -1.63 8.24
N ALA A 50 0.04 -2.14 8.60
CA ALA A 50 -1.07 -2.33 7.69
C ALA A 50 -2.27 -1.49 8.15
N THR A 51 -2.88 -0.74 7.23
CA THR A 51 -3.94 0.20 7.56
C THR A 51 -5.19 0.00 6.71
N SER A 52 -6.35 0.28 7.31
CA SER A 52 -7.64 0.31 6.61
C SER A 52 -8.32 1.66 6.81
N LEU A 53 -9.13 2.06 5.82
CA LEU A 53 -10.05 3.19 5.98
C LEU A 53 -11.20 2.84 6.92
N ASP A 54 -11.74 1.62 6.78
CA ASP A 54 -12.81 1.09 7.63
C ASP A 54 -12.34 0.96 9.09
N THR A 55 -13.26 1.17 10.05
CA THR A 55 -13.02 0.79 11.46
C THR A 55 -12.93 -0.72 11.61
N ARG A 56 -12.46 -1.21 12.77
CA ARG A 56 -12.44 -2.65 13.06
C ARG A 56 -13.83 -3.27 12.91
N GLU A 57 -14.85 -2.63 13.48
CA GLU A 57 -16.23 -3.11 13.46
C GLU A 57 -16.80 -3.17 12.04
N GLU A 58 -16.54 -2.14 11.23
CA GLU A 58 -16.97 -2.11 9.83
C GLU A 58 -16.28 -3.20 9.01
N LEU A 59 -14.98 -3.40 9.24
CA LEU A 59 -14.16 -4.40 8.57
C LEU A 59 -14.69 -5.82 8.83
N GLU A 60 -14.96 -6.15 10.09
CA GLU A 60 -15.49 -7.46 10.49
C GLU A 60 -16.90 -7.72 9.95
N ARG A 61 -17.70 -6.66 9.79
CA ARG A 61 -19.02 -6.75 9.15
C ARG A 61 -18.92 -6.90 7.64
N LYS A 62 -17.96 -6.21 7.00
CA LYS A 62 -17.83 -6.17 5.54
C LYS A 62 -17.15 -7.42 4.98
N TYR A 63 -16.09 -7.92 5.63
CA TYR A 63 -15.25 -8.97 5.07
C TYR A 63 -15.18 -10.18 6.00
N LYS A 64 -15.63 -11.34 5.52
CA LYS A 64 -15.72 -12.55 6.35
C LYS A 64 -14.37 -13.00 6.93
N ASP A 65 -13.29 -12.79 6.19
CA ASP A 65 -11.94 -13.26 6.53
C ASP A 65 -11.09 -12.18 7.22
N ALA A 66 -11.58 -10.94 7.29
CA ALA A 66 -10.81 -9.81 7.83
C ALA A 66 -10.33 -10.06 9.25
N LYS A 67 -11.24 -10.45 10.15
CA LYS A 67 -10.89 -10.71 11.56
C LYS A 67 -9.74 -11.71 11.67
N LYS A 68 -9.89 -12.86 11.03
CA LYS A 68 -8.89 -13.94 11.02
C LYS A 68 -7.54 -13.46 10.46
N ASN A 69 -7.56 -12.68 9.38
CA ASN A 69 -6.34 -12.19 8.76
C ASN A 69 -5.62 -11.18 9.66
N VAL A 70 -6.37 -10.29 10.30
CA VAL A 70 -5.82 -9.30 11.23
C VAL A 70 -5.27 -9.97 12.50
N ASP A 71 -6.00 -10.91 13.10
CA ASP A 71 -5.54 -11.65 14.28
C ASP A 71 -4.21 -12.39 14.02
N GLU A 72 -4.05 -12.95 12.81
CA GLU A 72 -2.79 -13.58 12.40
C GLU A 72 -1.68 -12.56 12.15
N LEU A 73 -1.98 -11.40 11.56
CA LEU A 73 -1.02 -10.32 11.36
C LEU A 73 -0.48 -9.79 12.69
N GLU A 74 -1.36 -9.50 13.65
CA GLU A 74 -0.99 -9.02 14.98
C GLU A 74 -0.14 -10.06 15.72
N ARG A 75 -0.49 -11.36 15.64
CA ARG A 75 0.34 -12.45 16.18
C ARG A 75 1.73 -12.54 15.55
N ARG A 76 1.90 -12.08 14.31
CA ARG A 76 3.20 -11.98 13.62
C ARG A 76 3.96 -10.70 13.93
N GLY A 77 3.41 -9.82 14.78
CA GLY A 77 4.02 -8.55 15.16
C GLY A 77 3.68 -7.38 14.23
N CYS A 78 2.71 -7.53 13.32
CA CYS A 78 2.26 -6.43 12.48
C CYS A 78 1.63 -5.34 13.34
N THR A 79 1.94 -4.08 13.04
CA THR A 79 1.14 -2.95 13.55
C THR A 79 -0.08 -2.78 12.66
N VAL A 80 -1.28 -2.92 13.20
CA VAL A 80 -2.54 -2.76 12.45
C VAL A 80 -3.28 -1.52 12.93
N VAL A 81 -3.63 -0.61 12.01
CA VAL A 81 -4.27 0.67 12.34
C VAL A 81 -5.51 0.90 11.48
N HIS A 82 -6.66 1.14 12.12
CA HIS A 82 -7.93 1.38 11.44
C HIS A 82 -8.31 2.86 11.40
N GLY A 83 -9.22 3.21 10.48
CA GLY A 83 -9.70 4.58 10.32
C GLY A 83 -8.67 5.53 9.69
N VAL A 84 -7.73 5.01 8.90
CA VAL A 84 -6.64 5.80 8.32
C VAL A 84 -7.05 6.29 6.93
N SER A 85 -7.16 7.62 6.77
CA SER A 85 -7.44 8.25 5.49
C SER A 85 -6.14 8.53 4.72
N VAL A 86 -6.14 8.23 3.42
CA VAL A 86 -5.02 8.52 2.52
C VAL A 86 -4.70 10.01 2.38
N HIS A 87 -5.63 10.88 2.78
CA HIS A 87 -5.45 12.34 2.71
C HIS A 87 -4.79 12.94 3.97
N SER A 88 -4.63 12.14 5.03
CA SER A 88 -4.13 12.62 6.33
C SER A 88 -3.22 11.63 7.06
N MET A 89 -2.86 10.50 6.44
CA MET A 89 -2.03 9.46 7.08
C MET A 89 -0.63 9.95 7.47
N ASP A 90 -0.14 11.04 6.86
CA ASP A 90 1.10 11.73 7.19
C ASP A 90 1.03 12.53 8.50
N THR A 91 -0.17 12.69 9.07
CA THR A 91 -0.39 13.37 10.35
C THR A 91 -0.94 12.44 11.43
N ASP A 92 -1.28 11.19 11.09
CA ASP A 92 -1.77 10.21 12.05
C ASP A 92 -0.61 9.64 12.88
N CYS A 93 -0.54 10.00 14.15
CA CYS A 93 0.56 9.60 15.05
C CYS A 93 0.67 8.08 15.27
N ARG A 94 -0.36 7.30 14.91
CA ARG A 94 -0.34 5.83 14.99
C ARG A 94 0.38 5.20 13.78
N VAL A 95 0.47 5.93 12.67
CA VAL A 95 1.09 5.50 11.42
C VAL A 95 2.43 6.20 11.20
N VAL A 96 2.55 7.47 11.58
CA VAL A 96 3.81 8.23 11.50
C VAL A 96 4.83 7.60 12.44
N ARG A 97 6.04 7.39 11.91
CA ARG A 97 7.17 6.79 12.63
C ARG A 97 8.33 7.77 12.71
N SER A 98 9.22 7.56 13.68
CA SER A 98 10.50 8.28 13.76
C SER A 98 11.44 7.97 12.58
N VAL A 99 11.27 6.79 11.96
CA VAL A 99 12.01 6.35 10.78
C VAL A 99 11.04 6.22 9.61
N LEU A 100 11.40 6.82 8.46
CA LEU A 100 10.62 6.79 7.23
C LEU A 100 10.54 5.37 6.64
N TYR A 101 9.47 5.12 5.89
CA TYR A 101 9.20 3.82 5.26
C TYR A 101 10.07 3.59 4.02
N ASP A 102 10.56 2.36 3.85
CA ASP A 102 11.18 1.91 2.61
C ASP A 102 10.14 1.72 1.52
N ARG A 103 8.95 1.20 1.86
CA ARG A 103 7.86 0.94 0.93
C ARG A 103 6.54 1.43 1.49
N ILE A 104 5.79 2.17 0.69
CA ILE A 104 4.39 2.54 0.99
C ILE A 104 3.52 2.04 -0.16
N ILE A 105 2.57 1.15 0.13
CA ILE A 105 1.87 0.34 -0.87
C ILE A 105 0.36 0.62 -0.80
N PHE A 106 -0.25 0.92 -1.95
CA PHE A 106 -1.71 1.05 -2.08
C PHE A 106 -2.21 0.23 -3.30
N ASN A 107 -2.91 -0.85 -3.02
CA ASN A 107 -3.37 -1.78 -4.06
C ASN A 107 -4.83 -1.50 -4.45
N PHE A 108 -5.06 -1.33 -5.75
CA PHE A 108 -6.36 -1.09 -6.36
C PHE A 108 -7.18 0.01 -5.68
N PRO A 109 -6.61 1.24 -5.54
CA PRO A 109 -7.31 2.38 -4.98
C PRO A 109 -8.66 2.59 -5.66
N HIS A 110 -9.71 2.88 -4.87
CA HIS A 110 -11.04 3.16 -5.39
C HIS A 110 -11.76 4.14 -4.46
N ALA A 111 -12.55 5.05 -5.03
CA ALA A 111 -13.26 6.09 -4.27
C ALA A 111 -14.66 5.67 -3.80
N GLY A 112 -15.06 4.43 -4.12
CA GLY A 112 -16.44 3.99 -4.08
C GLY A 112 -17.26 4.58 -5.24
N PHE A 113 -18.57 4.33 -5.23
CA PHE A 113 -19.52 4.94 -6.14
C PHE A 113 -20.54 5.74 -5.34
N ASP A 114 -20.67 7.03 -5.66
CA ASP A 114 -21.83 7.81 -5.23
C ASP A 114 -22.93 7.72 -6.29
N PHE A 115 -22.57 8.07 -7.53
CA PHE A 115 -23.39 7.98 -8.74
C PHE A 115 -22.46 7.83 -9.95
N GLY A 116 -22.90 7.12 -11.00
CA GLY A 116 -22.16 6.99 -12.27
C GLY A 116 -21.36 5.69 -12.40
N ARG A 117 -20.73 5.52 -13.57
CA ARG A 117 -19.95 4.33 -13.96
C ARG A 117 -18.45 4.61 -14.02
N GLU A 118 -17.65 3.54 -13.96
CA GLU A 118 -16.18 3.56 -14.01
C GLU A 118 -15.54 4.35 -15.17
N HIS A 119 -16.27 4.51 -16.28
CA HIS A 119 -15.78 5.21 -17.47
C HIS A 119 -16.21 6.68 -17.55
N GLU A 120 -17.03 7.15 -16.61
CA GLU A 120 -17.50 8.53 -16.60
C GLU A 120 -16.44 9.47 -16.02
N SER A 121 -16.22 10.61 -16.66
CA SER A 121 -15.15 11.55 -16.30
C SER A 121 -15.23 12.02 -14.84
N ARG A 122 -16.43 12.24 -14.29
CA ARG A 122 -16.62 12.65 -12.90
C ARG A 122 -16.18 11.56 -11.91
N THR A 123 -16.49 10.31 -12.22
CA THR A 123 -16.10 9.12 -11.44
C THR A 123 -14.58 8.96 -11.48
N ILE A 124 -13.98 9.03 -12.68
CA ILE A 124 -12.53 8.99 -12.87
C ILE A 124 -11.82 10.09 -12.06
N MET A 125 -12.32 11.33 -12.07
CA MET A 125 -11.71 12.43 -11.30
C MET A 125 -11.69 12.15 -9.79
N LYS A 126 -12.75 11.54 -9.22
CA LYS A 126 -12.77 11.15 -7.80
C LYS A 126 -11.74 10.07 -7.49
N HIS A 127 -11.63 9.07 -8.36
CA HIS A 127 -10.63 8.03 -8.23
C HIS A 127 -9.20 8.58 -8.30
N GLN A 128 -8.94 9.47 -9.24
CA GLN A 128 -7.67 10.17 -9.32
C GLN A 128 -7.38 10.98 -8.05
N GLU A 129 -8.38 11.61 -7.45
CA GLU A 129 -8.18 12.38 -6.21
C GLU A 129 -7.77 11.51 -5.02
N VAL A 130 -8.32 10.30 -4.90
CA VAL A 130 -7.87 9.32 -3.90
C VAL A 130 -6.39 8.98 -4.10
N VAL A 131 -5.96 8.76 -5.33
CA VAL A 131 -4.56 8.46 -5.66
C VAL A 131 -3.66 9.67 -5.42
N ARG A 132 -4.09 10.89 -5.81
CA ARG A 132 -3.35 12.13 -5.53
C ARG A 132 -3.17 12.38 -4.04
N GLY A 133 -4.23 12.16 -3.26
CA GLY A 133 -4.20 12.22 -1.79
C GLY A 133 -3.17 11.28 -1.21
N PHE A 134 -3.25 10.00 -1.58
CA PHE A 134 -2.28 8.98 -1.18
C PHE A 134 -0.84 9.37 -1.53
N LEU A 135 -0.57 9.73 -2.79
CA LEU A 135 0.78 10.09 -3.23
C LEU A 135 1.32 11.31 -2.48
N ARG A 136 0.47 12.29 -2.17
CA ARG A 136 0.83 13.48 -1.39
C ARG A 136 1.24 13.11 0.04
N SER A 137 0.43 12.34 0.76
CA SER A 137 0.76 11.94 2.13
C SER A 137 1.95 10.96 2.16
N ALA A 138 2.02 10.00 1.23
CA ALA A 138 3.10 9.02 1.15
C ALA A 138 4.47 9.67 0.93
N LYS A 139 4.54 10.75 0.16
CA LYS A 139 5.77 11.52 -0.07
C LYS A 139 6.42 11.96 1.24
N GLU A 140 5.64 12.39 2.23
CA GLU A 140 6.16 12.88 3.51
C GLU A 140 6.64 11.74 4.43
N MET A 141 6.26 10.50 4.14
CA MET A 141 6.50 9.34 4.99
C MET A 141 7.50 8.34 4.40
N VAL A 142 7.82 8.45 3.11
CA VAL A 142 8.76 7.56 2.41
C VAL A 142 10.21 8.07 2.54
N LYS A 143 11.18 7.16 2.63
CA LYS A 143 12.61 7.50 2.65
C LYS A 143 12.99 8.43 1.50
N LEU A 144 13.94 9.32 1.79
CA LEU A 144 14.36 10.39 0.89
C LEU A 144 15.38 9.94 -0.17
N ASP A 145 16.03 8.81 0.07
CA ASP A 145 17.02 8.22 -0.84
C ASP A 145 16.36 7.37 -1.94
N GLU A 146 17.16 6.78 -2.81
CA GLU A 146 16.68 5.91 -3.89
C GLU A 146 16.07 4.60 -3.40
N VAL A 147 16.19 4.28 -2.12
CA VAL A 147 15.62 3.06 -1.54
C VAL A 147 14.13 3.26 -1.27
N GLY A 148 13.70 4.49 -0.95
CA GLY A 148 12.30 4.82 -0.67
C GLY A 148 11.39 4.77 -1.90
N GLU A 149 10.35 3.92 -1.87
CA GLU A 149 9.41 3.79 -2.98
C GLU A 149 7.95 3.80 -2.53
N VAL A 150 7.11 4.48 -3.32
CA VAL A 150 5.66 4.47 -3.18
C VAL A 150 5.07 3.65 -4.33
N HIS A 151 4.26 2.63 -4.01
CA HIS A 151 3.75 1.66 -4.96
C HIS A 151 2.23 1.79 -5.07
N VAL A 152 1.73 1.97 -6.29
CA VAL A 152 0.29 1.91 -6.60
C VAL A 152 0.05 0.76 -7.56
N THR A 153 -0.75 -0.23 -7.16
CA THR A 153 -1.16 -1.31 -8.09
C THR A 153 -2.52 -0.98 -8.67
N HIS A 154 -2.67 -1.01 -9.99
CA HIS A 154 -3.96 -0.76 -10.63
C HIS A 154 -4.12 -1.49 -11.97
N LYS A 155 -5.38 -1.61 -12.39
CA LYS A 155 -5.76 -2.07 -13.73
C LYS A 155 -5.27 -1.09 -14.80
N THR A 156 -4.81 -1.64 -15.92
CA THR A 156 -4.21 -0.88 -17.04
C THR A 156 -5.00 -0.97 -18.34
N ALA A 157 -6.07 -1.76 -18.38
CA ALA A 157 -7.01 -1.77 -19.50
C ALA A 157 -8.11 -0.71 -19.34
N TYR A 158 -8.71 -0.28 -20.44
CA TYR A 158 -9.89 0.59 -20.42
C TYR A 158 -11.02 -0.01 -19.55
N PRO A 159 -11.76 0.79 -18.76
CA PRO A 159 -11.66 2.25 -18.63
C PRO A 159 -10.58 2.74 -17.65
N PHE A 160 -9.98 1.84 -16.88
CA PHE A 160 -9.02 2.16 -15.82
C PHE A 160 -7.73 2.83 -16.33
N SER A 161 -7.35 2.58 -17.58
CA SER A 161 -6.25 3.29 -18.24
C SER A 161 -6.43 4.82 -18.24
N ASN A 162 -7.67 5.30 -18.26
CA ASN A 162 -7.98 6.74 -18.30
C ASN A 162 -7.71 7.43 -16.95
N TRP A 163 -7.40 6.68 -15.89
CA TRP A 163 -7.03 7.27 -14.61
C TRP A 163 -5.62 7.85 -14.65
N ASP A 164 -4.79 7.43 -15.60
CA ASP A 164 -3.46 7.98 -15.86
C ASP A 164 -2.55 8.02 -14.60
N ILE A 165 -2.54 6.92 -13.84
CA ILE A 165 -1.87 6.80 -12.54
C ILE A 165 -0.43 7.34 -12.55
N LYS A 166 0.32 7.06 -13.63
CA LYS A 166 1.73 7.46 -13.78
C LYS A 166 1.95 8.96 -13.62
N ASN A 167 0.98 9.77 -14.04
CA ASN A 167 1.08 11.23 -14.09
C ASN A 167 0.34 11.92 -12.94
N LEU A 168 -0.18 11.17 -11.95
CA LEU A 168 -0.87 11.74 -10.78
C LEU A 168 0.09 12.21 -9.68
N GLY A 169 1.34 11.75 -9.71
CA GLY A 169 2.37 12.18 -8.77
C GLY A 169 2.94 13.54 -9.14
N ARG A 170 2.78 14.53 -8.26
CA ARG A 170 3.35 15.88 -8.46
C ARG A 170 4.85 15.93 -8.17
N ASP A 171 5.22 15.55 -6.95
CA ASP A 171 6.63 15.56 -6.48
C ASP A 171 7.23 14.15 -6.40
N LEU A 172 6.43 13.16 -6.81
CA LEU A 172 6.77 11.75 -6.93
C LEU A 172 6.70 11.39 -8.41
N HIS A 173 7.80 10.94 -9.00
CA HIS A 173 7.83 10.53 -10.40
C HIS A 173 7.71 9.01 -10.50
N CYS A 174 6.84 8.53 -11.39
CA CYS A 174 6.74 7.10 -11.70
C CYS A 174 7.96 6.68 -12.53
N TYR A 175 8.95 6.04 -11.90
CA TYR A 175 10.20 5.65 -12.56
C TYR A 175 10.14 4.23 -13.14
N LYS A 176 9.21 3.40 -12.66
CA LYS A 176 9.08 2.00 -13.08
C LYS A 176 7.64 1.53 -13.03
N GLU A 177 7.27 0.69 -13.99
CA GLU A 177 6.00 -0.05 -14.01
C GLU A 177 6.32 -1.54 -14.17
N VAL A 178 5.74 -2.39 -13.34
CA VAL A 178 5.89 -3.84 -13.43
C VAL A 178 4.51 -4.50 -13.49
N LYS A 179 4.35 -5.50 -14.36
CA LYS A 179 3.11 -6.27 -14.45
C LYS A 179 2.78 -6.93 -13.10
N PHE A 180 1.55 -6.72 -12.63
CA PHE A 180 1.04 -7.36 -11.42
C PHE A 180 0.39 -8.69 -11.76
N ASN A 181 0.79 -9.77 -11.07
CA ASN A 181 0.16 -11.07 -11.19
C ASN A 181 -0.26 -11.58 -9.80
N THR A 182 -1.55 -11.88 -9.62
CA THR A 182 -2.09 -12.36 -8.34
C THR A 182 -1.43 -13.65 -7.85
N TRP A 183 -0.98 -14.52 -8.77
CA TRP A 183 -0.29 -15.77 -8.45
C TRP A 183 1.03 -15.56 -7.68
N GLN A 184 1.63 -14.36 -7.76
CA GLN A 184 2.82 -14.02 -6.98
C GLN A 184 2.48 -13.76 -5.50
N TYR A 185 1.20 -13.68 -5.13
CA TYR A 185 0.73 -13.40 -3.78
C TYR A 185 -0.26 -14.47 -3.33
N PRO A 186 0.21 -15.69 -2.98
CA PRO A 186 -0.65 -16.77 -2.52
C PRO A 186 -1.49 -16.37 -1.30
N GLY A 187 -2.80 -16.60 -1.39
CA GLY A 187 -3.75 -16.23 -0.35
C GLY A 187 -4.26 -14.79 -0.40
N TYR A 188 -3.70 -13.93 -1.27
CA TYR A 188 -4.26 -12.61 -1.52
C TYR A 188 -5.63 -12.71 -2.21
N SER A 189 -6.62 -12.01 -1.65
CA SER A 189 -7.97 -11.90 -2.17
C SER A 189 -8.31 -10.41 -2.33
N ASN A 190 -8.28 -9.91 -3.57
CA ASN A 190 -8.65 -8.53 -3.84
C ASN A 190 -10.16 -8.33 -3.60
N LYS A 191 -10.55 -7.22 -2.95
CA LYS A 191 -11.93 -6.94 -2.51
C LYS A 191 -12.48 -5.68 -3.16
N ARG A 192 -13.78 -5.67 -3.48
CA ARG A 192 -14.47 -4.50 -4.07
C ARG A 192 -14.52 -3.30 -3.11
N GLY A 193 -14.55 -3.55 -1.81
CA GLY A 193 -14.38 -2.53 -0.78
C GLY A 193 -15.58 -1.60 -0.54
N SER A 194 -16.60 -1.65 -1.41
CA SER A 194 -17.79 -0.81 -1.34
C SER A 194 -19.01 -1.56 -1.87
N GLY A 195 -20.22 -1.08 -1.54
CA GLY A 195 -21.47 -1.68 -1.97
C GLY A 195 -21.88 -2.93 -1.18
N SER A 196 -23.00 -3.55 -1.58
CA SER A 196 -23.52 -4.77 -0.97
C SER A 196 -22.63 -6.00 -1.22
N ASP A 197 -21.80 -5.94 -2.26
CA ASP A 197 -20.85 -6.97 -2.67
C ASP A 197 -19.39 -6.62 -2.28
N CYS A 198 -19.19 -5.79 -1.25
CA CYS A 198 -17.86 -5.33 -0.81
C CYS A 198 -16.85 -6.47 -0.56
N ASP A 199 -17.27 -7.61 -0.01
CA ASP A 199 -16.41 -8.79 0.24
C ASP A 199 -16.09 -9.62 -1.01
N SER A 200 -16.81 -9.37 -2.10
CA SER A 200 -16.59 -10.11 -3.34
C SER A 200 -15.30 -9.65 -4.00
N SER A 201 -14.65 -10.59 -4.68
CA SER A 201 -13.52 -10.24 -5.54
C SER A 201 -14.00 -9.58 -6.83
N PHE A 202 -13.08 -8.86 -7.47
CA PHE A 202 -13.26 -8.30 -8.80
C PHE A 202 -12.24 -8.91 -9.78
N PRO A 203 -12.55 -8.97 -11.09
CA PRO A 203 -11.57 -9.38 -12.09
C PRO A 203 -10.38 -8.43 -12.11
N VAL A 204 -9.19 -8.91 -11.76
CA VAL A 204 -7.95 -8.11 -11.77
C VAL A 204 -7.54 -7.76 -13.21
N GLY A 205 -7.70 -8.66 -14.16
CA GLY A 205 -7.38 -8.41 -15.58
C GLY A 205 -5.92 -7.97 -15.79
N LYS A 206 -5.67 -7.16 -16.84
CA LYS A 206 -4.35 -6.54 -17.05
C LYS A 206 -4.14 -5.46 -15.98
N SER A 207 -3.14 -5.66 -15.13
CA SER A 207 -2.79 -4.77 -14.03
C SER A 207 -1.28 -4.64 -13.89
N SER A 208 -0.84 -3.51 -13.34
CA SER A 208 0.55 -3.20 -13.08
C SER A 208 0.71 -2.52 -11.72
N THR A 209 1.89 -2.66 -11.13
CA THR A 209 2.37 -1.86 -10.00
C THR A 209 3.24 -0.73 -10.55
N PHE A 210 2.79 0.50 -10.33
CA PHE A 210 3.50 1.74 -10.63
C PHE A 210 4.35 2.12 -9.41
N MET A 211 5.66 2.25 -9.61
CA MET A 211 6.63 2.56 -8.56
C MET A 211 7.10 4.00 -8.72
N PHE A 212 6.91 4.78 -7.66
CA PHE A 212 7.24 6.18 -7.59
C PHE A 212 8.39 6.44 -6.63
N ARG A 213 9.23 7.42 -6.97
CA ARG A 213 10.29 7.95 -6.10
C ARG A 213 10.19 9.47 -6.03
N ARG A 214 10.74 10.06 -4.96
CA ARG A 214 10.87 11.52 -4.87
C ARG A 214 11.72 11.99 -6.05
N GLY A 215 11.24 13.03 -6.74
CA GLY A 215 12.06 13.69 -7.75
C GLY A 215 13.31 14.27 -7.08
N TRP A 216 14.47 14.03 -7.67
CA TRP A 216 15.69 14.75 -7.30
C TRP A 216 15.52 16.20 -7.76
N TYR A 217 15.02 17.05 -6.88
CA TYR A 217 15.25 18.48 -7.09
C TYR A 217 16.73 18.71 -6.85
N PHE A 218 17.50 18.86 -7.93
CA PHE A 218 18.71 19.67 -7.86
C PHE A 218 18.27 21.00 -7.26
N ILE A 219 18.67 21.29 -6.03
CA ILE A 219 18.74 22.67 -5.55
C ILE A 219 20.00 23.22 -6.23
N PRO A 220 19.88 24.08 -7.26
CA PRO A 220 21.07 24.74 -7.79
C PRO A 220 21.49 25.76 -6.74
N GLY A 221 22.54 25.49 -5.96
CA GLY A 221 23.10 26.50 -5.07
C GLY A 221 23.84 26.07 -3.81
N THR A 222 23.90 24.79 -3.44
CA THR A 222 24.75 24.39 -2.30
C THR A 222 26.08 23.87 -2.81
N ILE A 223 27.01 24.81 -2.98
CA ILE A 223 28.43 24.52 -3.14
C ILE A 223 28.97 24.31 -1.71
N TYR A 224 29.63 23.17 -1.47
CA TYR A 224 30.46 22.95 -0.27
C TYR A 224 31.77 23.73 -0.38
#